data_AF-A0A6P4I211-F1
#
_entry.id   AF-A0A6P4I211-F1
#
_cell.length_a   1.000
_cell.length_b   1.000
_cell.length_c   1.000
_cell.angle_alpha   90.00
_cell.angle_beta   90.00
_cell.angle_gamma   90.00
#
_symmetry.space_group_name_H-M   'P 1'
#
loop_
_entity.id
_entity.type
_entity.pdbx_description
1 polymer ?
#
loop_
_entity_poly.entity_id
_entity_poly.type
_entity_poly.pdbx_seq_one_letter_code
_entity_poly.pdbx_strand_id
1 'polypeptide(L)'
;MASEEDEEVYTEDETNEAMSLIQEFELPMSDLHYALKYVRILHHGGDTQNTHKGLEVPKTPVAEIEPPEFDGDNEEILDRFGIRDL
;
A
#
# COMPACT_ATOMS: atom_id res chain seq x y z
N MET A 1 -11.64 -10.26 22.41
CA MET A 1 -11.15 -9.01 23.01
C MET A 1 -10.42 -8.29 21.90
N ALA A 2 -11.03 -7.27 21.30
CA ALA A 2 -10.44 -6.52 20.20
C ALA A 2 -9.32 -5.63 20.76
N SER A 3 -8.18 -5.67 20.09
CA SER A 3 -6.89 -5.13 20.50
C SER A 3 -6.95 -3.66 20.95
N GLU A 4 -6.17 -3.36 21.99
CA GLU A 4 -5.90 -2.01 22.51
C GLU A 4 -5.64 -1.01 21.37
N GLU A 5 -6.19 0.18 21.57
CA GLU A 5 -6.03 1.38 20.76
C GLU A 5 -4.54 1.76 20.63
N ASP A 6 -3.90 1.35 19.54
CA ASP A 6 -2.69 2.03 19.05
C ASP A 6 -3.12 3.41 18.54
N GLU A 7 -3.40 4.35 19.45
CA GLU A 7 -3.65 5.74 19.13
C GLU A 7 -2.36 6.30 18.48
N GLU A 8 -2.38 6.49 17.17
CA GLU A 8 -1.24 7.01 16.40
C GLU A 8 -0.93 8.43 16.92
N VAL A 9 0.03 8.56 17.84
CA VAL A 9 0.45 9.85 18.38
C VAL A 9 1.30 10.58 17.35
N TYR A 10 0.84 11.73 16.89
CA TYR A 10 1.56 12.64 16.00
C TYR A 10 2.26 13.73 16.81
N THR A 11 3.42 14.19 16.34
CA THR A 11 4.12 15.32 16.98
C THR A 11 3.43 16.64 16.65
N GLU A 12 3.72 17.69 17.44
CA GLU A 12 3.23 19.04 17.17
C GLU A 12 3.69 19.54 15.80
N ASP A 13 4.94 19.25 15.43
CA ASP A 13 5.50 19.61 14.12
C ASP A 13 4.77 18.91 12.96
N GLU A 14 4.55 17.59 13.06
CA GLU A 14 3.78 16.83 12.06
C GLU A 14 2.36 17.38 11.91
N THR A 15 1.74 17.77 13.02
CA THR A 15 0.38 18.31 13.04
C THR A 15 0.32 19.71 12.42
N ASN A 16 1.28 20.57 12.73
CA ASN A 16 1.36 21.91 12.17
C ASN A 16 1.55 21.86 10.65
N GLU A 17 2.42 20.98 10.16
CA GLU A 17 2.65 20.81 8.74
C GLU A 17 1.42 20.24 8.03
N ALA A 18 0.76 19.23 8.61
CA ALA A 18 -0.49 18.70 8.07
C ALA A 18 -1.58 19.78 7.98
N MET A 19 -1.69 20.64 8.99
CA MET A 19 -2.61 21.77 8.98
C MET A 19 -2.26 22.81 7.91
N SER A 20 -0.97 23.06 7.67
CA SER A 20 -0.51 23.92 6.57
C SER A 20 -0.86 23.34 5.20
N LEU A 21 -0.69 22.03 5.00
CA LEU A 21 -1.07 21.36 3.75
C LEU A 21 -2.57 21.47 3.47
N ILE A 22 -3.40 21.29 4.49
CA ILE A 22 -4.86 21.43 4.35
C ILE A 22 -5.23 22.84 3.89
N GLN A 23 -4.58 23.86 4.43
CA GLN A 23 -4.83 25.25 4.04
C GLN A 23 -4.30 25.57 2.64
N GLU A 24 -3.10 25.09 2.29
CA GLU A 24 -2.47 25.33 0.99
C GLU A 24 -3.26 24.71 -0.16
N PHE A 25 -3.77 23.48 0.03
CA PHE A 25 -4.52 22.74 -0.97
C PHE A 25 -6.04 22.89 -0.84
N GLU A 26 -6.52 23.78 0.04
CA GLU A 26 -7.94 23.99 0.33
C GLU A 26 -8.70 22.69 0.63
N LEU A 27 -8.04 21.75 1.32
CA LEU A 27 -8.61 20.44 1.65
C LEU A 27 -9.63 20.57 2.79
N PRO A 28 -10.61 19.66 2.86
CA PRO A 28 -11.51 19.62 4.00
C PRO A 28 -10.78 19.10 5.25
N MET A 29 -11.19 19.58 6.42
CA MET A 29 -10.61 19.15 7.70
C MET A 29 -10.84 17.65 7.98
N SER A 30 -11.78 17.01 7.27
CA SER A 30 -11.94 15.54 7.28
C SER A 30 -10.68 14.80 6.87
N ASP A 31 -9.82 15.47 6.07
CA ASP A 31 -8.64 14.86 5.48
C ASP A 31 -7.38 15.09 6.34
N LEU A 32 -7.52 15.70 7.52
CA LEU A 32 -6.42 15.94 8.45
C LEU A 32 -5.66 14.66 8.79
N HIS A 33 -6.36 13.56 9.00
CA HIS A 33 -5.72 12.28 9.29
C HIS A 33 -4.89 11.76 8.10
N TYR A 34 -5.33 11.98 6.86
CA TYR A 34 -4.56 11.62 5.68
C TYR A 34 -3.35 12.54 5.48
N ALA A 35 -3.50 13.84 5.73
CA ALA A 35 -2.40 14.79 5.72
C ALA A 35 -1.32 14.45 6.76
N LEU A 36 -1.73 14.07 7.98
CA LEU A 36 -0.83 13.60 9.04
C LEU A 36 -0.04 12.35 8.62
N LYS A 37 -0.71 11.36 8.01
CA LYS A 37 -0.03 10.16 7.48
C LYS A 37 0.95 10.50 6.37
N TYR A 38 0.57 11.42 5.49
CA TYR A 38 1.43 11.88 4.42
C TYR A 38 2.70 12.55 4.95
N VAL A 39 2.58 13.49 5.89
CA VAL A 39 3.73 14.15 6.54
C VAL A 39 4.63 13.13 7.24
N ARG A 40 4.03 12.18 7.98
CA ARG A 40 4.76 11.08 8.62
C ARG A 40 5.53 10.24 7.59
N ILE A 41 4.94 9.91 6.45
CA ILE A 41 5.63 9.20 5.36
C ILE A 41 6.72 10.06 4.74
N LEU A 42 6.57 11.38 4.63
CA LEU A 42 7.64 12.26 4.14
C LEU A 42 8.82 12.30 5.10
N HIS A 43 8.56 12.38 6.40
CA HIS A 43 9.60 12.47 7.44
C HIS A 43 10.30 11.14 7.68
N HIS A 44 9.58 10.02 7.60
CA HIS A 44 10.11 8.68 7.89
C HIS A 44 10.32 7.80 6.65
N GLY A 45 9.94 8.27 5.45
CA GLY A 45 10.03 7.52 4.19
C GLY A 45 11.46 7.24 3.70
N GLY A 46 12.47 7.83 4.34
CA GLY A 46 13.88 7.47 4.18
C GLY A 46 14.34 6.32 5.11
N ASP A 47 13.67 6.13 6.23
CA ASP A 47 14.00 5.12 7.25
C ASP A 47 12.91 4.05 7.29
N THR A 48 13.05 3.06 6.41
CA THR A 48 12.23 1.83 6.37
C THR A 48 12.44 0.91 7.59
N GLN A 49 12.62 1.46 8.79
CA GLN A 49 12.97 0.76 10.02
C GLN A 49 12.13 1.22 11.22
N ASN A 50 10.79 1.12 11.11
CA ASN A 50 9.75 1.05 12.17
C ASN A 50 8.51 1.73 11.56
N THR A 51 7.48 1.03 11.12
CA THR A 51 6.46 0.46 12.03
C THR A 51 5.57 -0.57 11.31
N HIS A 52 6.17 -1.62 10.72
CA HIS A 52 5.47 -2.91 10.67
C HIS A 52 5.88 -3.74 11.90
N LYS A 53 5.60 -3.24 13.11
CA LYS A 53 5.48 -4.11 14.28
C LYS A 53 4.17 -4.88 14.12
N GLY A 54 4.19 -5.95 13.33
CA GLY A 54 3.02 -6.83 13.23
C GLY A 54 2.82 -7.61 11.93
N LEU A 55 3.66 -7.44 10.90
CA LEU A 55 3.73 -8.42 9.81
C LEU A 55 5.12 -9.05 9.80
N GLU A 56 5.39 -9.90 10.79
CA GLU A 56 6.16 -11.10 10.50
C GLU A 56 5.29 -11.93 9.53
N VAL A 57 5.33 -11.59 8.24
CA VAL A 57 4.93 -12.55 7.22
C VAL A 57 5.91 -13.70 7.43
N PRO A 58 5.47 -14.91 7.81
CA PRO A 58 6.38 -16.03 7.78
C PRO A 58 6.90 -16.07 6.34
N LYS A 59 8.21 -15.84 6.18
CA LYS A 59 8.90 -16.13 4.93
C LYS A 59 8.88 -17.64 4.77
N THR A 60 7.71 -18.20 4.48
CA THR A 60 7.64 -19.51 3.85
C THR A 60 8.46 -19.37 2.59
N PRO A 61 9.55 -20.15 2.42
CA PRO A 61 10.25 -20.16 1.15
C PRO A 61 9.20 -20.54 0.12
N VAL A 62 8.94 -19.62 -0.82
CA VAL A 62 8.17 -19.96 -2.01
C VAL A 62 9.01 -21.01 -2.70
N ALA A 63 8.62 -22.28 -2.55
CA ALA A 63 9.22 -23.34 -3.34
C ALA A 63 9.07 -22.91 -4.80
N GLU A 64 10.16 -22.92 -5.55
CA GLU A 64 10.13 -22.71 -6.99
C GLU A 64 9.30 -23.85 -7.59
N ILE A 65 7.98 -23.66 -7.64
CA ILE A 65 7.08 -24.59 -8.32
C ILE A 65 7.25 -24.26 -9.79
N GLU A 66 7.73 -25.23 -10.56
CA GLU A 66 7.76 -25.12 -12.01
C GLU A 66 6.35 -24.74 -12.48
N PRO A 67 6.19 -23.69 -13.30
CA PRO A 67 4.88 -23.33 -13.82
C PRO A 67 4.28 -24.57 -14.51
N PRO A 68 2.98 -24.84 -14.32
CA PRO A 68 2.35 -26.00 -14.94
C PRO A 68 2.61 -25.96 -16.45
N GLU A 69 2.91 -27.12 -17.03
CA GLU A 69 2.97 -27.24 -18.48
C GLU A 69 1.64 -26.75 -19.06
N PHE A 70 1.73 -25.70 -19.86
CA PHE A 70 0.58 -25.15 -20.54
C PHE A 70 0.32 -26.01 -21.78
N ASP A 71 -0.64 -26.92 -21.69
CA ASP A 71 -1.07 -27.80 -22.77
C ASP A 71 -2.09 -27.14 -23.72
N GLY A 72 -2.46 -25.88 -23.44
CA GLY A 72 -3.47 -25.15 -24.20
C GLY A 72 -3.06 -24.90 -25.64
N ASP A 73 -3.81 -25.49 -26.56
CA ASP A 73 -3.81 -25.21 -27.98
C ASP A 73 -4.10 -23.71 -28.17
N ASN A 74 -3.05 -22.97 -28.49
CA ASN A 74 -3.06 -21.54 -28.76
C ASN A 74 -4.15 -21.13 -29.76
N GLU A 75 -4.52 -21.99 -30.71
CA GLU A 75 -5.60 -21.73 -31.66
C GLU A 75 -6.99 -21.65 -31.00
N GLU A 76 -7.30 -22.48 -30.00
CA GLU A 76 -8.59 -22.43 -29.30
C GLU A 76 -8.72 -21.13 -28.48
N ILE A 77 -7.61 -20.70 -27.87
CA ILE A 77 -7.57 -19.48 -27.06
C ILE A 77 -7.77 -18.25 -27.94
N LEU A 78 -7.08 -18.20 -29.08
CA LEU A 78 -7.22 -17.07 -30.02
C LEU A 78 -8.64 -17.01 -30.61
N ASP A 79 -9.26 -18.15 -30.91
CA ASP A 79 -10.65 -18.20 -31.40
C ASP A 79 -11.66 -17.79 -30.32
N ARG A 80 -11.46 -18.25 -29.07
CA ARG A 80 -12.32 -17.92 -27.93
C ARG A 80 -12.33 -16.43 -27.59
N PHE A 81 -11.19 -15.76 -27.73
CA PHE A 81 -11.05 -14.34 -27.44
C PHE A 81 -11.18 -13.45 -28.69
N GLY A 82 -11.45 -14.02 -29.86
CA GLY A 82 -11.61 -13.27 -31.10
C GLY A 82 -10.35 -12.51 -31.53
N ILE A 83 -9.18 -12.93 -31.05
CA ILE A 83 -7.90 -12.33 -31.39
C ILE A 83 -7.39 -13.04 -32.65
N ARG A 84 -8.04 -12.78 -33.78
CA ARG A 84 -7.49 -13.10 -35.09
C ARG A 84 -6.78 -11.85 -35.60
N ASP A 85 -5.47 -11.97 -35.77
CA ASP A 85 -4.65 -10.93 -36.38
C ASP A 85 -5.25 -10.51 -37.74
N LEU A 86 -5.35 -9.19 -37.93
CA LEU A 86 -5.72 -8.53 -39.18
C LEU A 86 -4.64 -8.68 -40.26
#